data_AF-A0A928I8K8-F1
#
_entry.id   AF-A0A928I8K8-F1
#
_cell.length_a   1.000
_cell.length_b   1.000
_cell.length_c   1.000
_cell.angle_alpha   90.00
_cell.angle_beta   90.00
_cell.angle_gamma   90.00
#
_symmetry.space_group_name_H-M   'P 1'
#
loop_
_entity.id
_entity.type
_entity.pdbx_description
1 polymer ?
#
loop_
_entity_poly.entity_id
_entity_poly.type
_entity_poly.pdbx_seq_one_letter_code
_entity_poly.pdbx_strand_id
1 'polypeptide(L)' 'MDVGLILRVAGVGILVTVAAQILSKSGRDEQATLVTVAGLVVVFLMLVQEIGNLFDTVRGIFGF' A
#
# COMPACT_ATOMS: atom_id res chain seq x y z
N MET A 1 -9.12 -9.64 -10.98
CA MET A 1 -8.14 -9.13 -10.00
C MET A 1 -6.92 -10.00 -10.08
N ASP A 2 -5.81 -9.40 -10.48
CA ASP A 2 -4.54 -10.11 -10.58
C ASP A 2 -4.04 -10.43 -9.17
N VAL A 3 -3.77 -11.70 -8.89
CA VAL A 3 -3.26 -12.17 -7.59
C VAL A 3 -1.97 -11.41 -7.23
N GLY A 4 -1.25 -10.92 -8.24
CA GLY A 4 -0.09 -10.05 -8.10
C GLY A 4 -0.32 -8.82 -7.23
N LEU A 5 -1.47 -8.13 -7.35
CA LEU A 5 -1.74 -6.90 -6.56
C LEU A 5 -1.88 -7.23 -5.06
N ILE A 6 -2.63 -8.28 -4.75
CA ILE A 6 -2.87 -8.75 -3.38
C ILE A 6 -1.55 -9.17 -2.73
N LEU A 7 -0.73 -9.94 -3.44
CA LEU A 7 0.60 -10.35 -2.98
C LEU A 7 1.52 -9.14 -2.74
N ARG A 8 1.46 -8.12 -3.60
CA ARG A 8 2.25 -6.90 -3.44
C ARG A 8 1.86 -6.11 -2.20
N VAL A 9 0.56 -5.92 -1.97
CA VAL A 9 0.04 -5.23 -0.77
C VAL A 9 0.39 -6.00 0.50
N ALA A 10 0.23 -7.34 0.49
CA ALA A 10 0.63 -8.19 1.61
C ALA A 10 2.14 -8.08 1.91
N GLY A 11 2.98 -8.07 0.87
CA GLY A 11 4.42 -7.89 1.00
C GLY A 11 4.80 -6.55 1.64
N VAL A 12 4.17 -5.46 1.22
CA VAL A 12 4.35 -4.13 1.84
C VAL A 12 3.96 -4.17 3.32
N GLY A 13 2.82 -4.80 3.65
CA GLY A 13 2.36 -4.93 5.05
C GLY A 13 3.35 -5.69 5.95
N ILE A 14 3.92 -6.79 5.46
CA ILE A 14 4.94 -7.56 6.19
C ILE A 14 6.19 -6.69 6.43
N LEU A 15 6.70 -6.03 5.38
CA LEU A 15 7.90 -5.21 5.48
C LEU A 15 7.73 -4.05 6.46
N VAL A 16 6.61 -3.34 6.38
CA VAL A 16 6.27 -2.22 7.28
C VAL A 16 6.20 -2.69 8.73
N THR A 17 5.56 -3.84 8.96
CA THR A 17 5.40 -4.41 10.31
C THR A 17 6.75 -4.82 10.89
N VAL A 18 7.60 -5.49 10.11
CA VAL A 18 8.95 -5.87 10.54
C VAL A 18 9.80 -4.63 10.83
N ALA A 19 9.75 -3.61 9.98
CA ALA A 19 10.46 -2.35 10.22
C ALA A 19 9.97 -1.67 11.51
N ALA A 20 8.66 -1.50 11.68
CA ALA A 20 8.09 -0.90 12.89
C ALA A 20 8.50 -1.67 14.16
N GLN A 21 8.50 -3.01 14.13
CA GLN A 21 8.97 -3.83 15.26
C GLN A 21 10.45 -3.59 15.60
N ILE A 22 11.32 -3.51 14.58
CA ILE A 22 12.76 -3.24 14.78
C ILE A 22 12.96 -1.86 15.41
N LEU A 23 12.25 -0.85 14.91
CA LEU A 23 12.33 0.52 15.43
C LEU A 23 11.81 0.62 16.87
N SER A 24 10.69 -0.02 17.18
CA SER A 24 10.16 -0.05 18.55
C SER A 24 11.11 -0.79 19.51
N LYS A 25 11.67 -1.94 19.11
CA LYS A 25 12.71 -2.63 19.90
C LYS A 25 13.99 -1.83 20.10
N SER A 26 14.24 -0.82 19.25
CA SER A 26 15.39 0.08 19.36
C SER A 26 15.10 1.32 20.23
N GLY A 27 13.92 1.41 20.86
CA GLY A 27 13.47 2.55 21.65
C GLY A 27 13.03 3.76 20.81
N ARG A 28 12.72 3.56 19.52
CA ARG A 28 12.32 4.61 18.57
C ARG A 28 10.85 4.50 18.19
N ASP A 29 9.97 4.54 19.20
CA ASP A 29 8.53 4.31 19.01
C ASP A 29 7.86 5.35 18.12
N GLU A 30 8.32 6.60 18.15
CA GLU A 30 7.85 7.65 17.25
C GLU A 30 8.12 7.31 15.78
N GLN A 31 9.33 6.83 15.48
CA GLN A 31 9.68 6.43 14.10
C GLN A 31 8.93 5.16 13.68
N ALA A 32 8.69 4.21 14.60
CA ALA A 32 7.87 3.03 14.33
C ALA A 32 6.43 3.40 13.93
N THR A 33 5.86 4.41 14.60
CA THR A 33 4.54 4.97 14.27
C THR A 33 4.55 5.62 12.89
N LEU A 34 5.56 6.47 12.60
CA LEU A 34 5.70 7.12 11.30
C LEU A 34 5.86 6.11 10.15
N VAL A 35 6.62 5.03 10.35
CA VAL A 35 6.78 3.95 9.38
C VAL A 35 5.47 3.23 9.10
N THR A 36 4.66 3.00 10.14
CA THR A 36 3.33 2.37 9.98
C THR A 36 2.40 3.25 9.15
N VAL A 37 2.37 4.55 9.41
CA VAL A 37 1.59 5.52 8.62
C VAL A 37 2.09 5.59 7.18
N ALA A 38 3.41 5.65 6.97
CA ALA A 38 4.00 5.66 5.63
C ALA A 38 3.65 4.39 4.83
N GLY A 39 3.69 3.23 5.48
CA GLY A 39 3.25 1.97 4.88
C GLY A 39 1.79 2.00 4.42
N LEU A 40 0.92 2.61 5.23
CA LEU A 40 -0.49 2.75 4.91
C LEU A 40 -0.73 3.72 3.73
N VAL A 41 0.02 4.82 3.67
CA VAL A 41 0.01 5.75 2.52
C VAL A 41 0.46 5.05 1.23
N VAL A 42 1.52 4.22 1.29
CA VAL A 42 2.00 3.46 0.12
C VAL A 42 0.91 2.52 -0.41
N VAL A 43 0.18 1.82 0.46
CA VAL A 43 -0.93 0.97 0.04
C VAL A 43 -2.04 1.78 -0.62
N PHE A 44 -2.38 2.96 -0.06
CA PHE A 44 -3.37 3.83 -0.70
C PHE A 44 -2.95 4.29 -2.10
N LEU A 45 -1.68 4.65 -2.30
CA LEU A 45 -1.18 5.04 -3.61
C LEU A 45 -1.31 3.90 -4.64
N MET A 46 -1.08 2.65 -4.22
CA MET A 46 -1.31 1.49 -5.08
C MET A 46 -2.79 1.35 -5.48
N LEU A 47 -3.71 1.60 -4.54
CA LEU A 47 -5.15 1.53 -4.81
C LEU A 47 -5.64 2.64 -5.74
N VAL A 48 -5.07 3.85 -5.65
CA VAL A 48 -5.43 4.96 -6.54
C VAL A 48 -5.20 4.60 -8.01
N GLN A 49 -4.12 3.88 -8.31
CA GLN A 49 -3.82 3.46 -9.68
C GLN A 49 -4.83 2.44 -10.20
N GLU A 50 -5.28 1.50 -9.37
CA GLU A 50 -6.33 0.54 -9.72
C GLU A 50 -7.68 1.23 -9.95
N ILE A 51 -8.00 2.25 -9.16
CA ILE A 51 -9.19 3.08 -9.38
C ILE A 51 -9.09 3.77 -10.75
N GLY A 52 -7.91 4.31 -11.11
CA GLY A 52 -7.66 4.89 -12.44
C GLY A 52 -7.93 3.90 -13.57
N ASN A 53 -7.37 2.70 -13.49
CA ASN A 53 -7.60 1.63 -14.47
C ASN A 53 -9.09 1.29 -14.61
N LEU A 54 -9.83 1.31 -13.50
CA LEU A 54 -11.26 1.05 -13.51
C LEU A 54 -12.03 2.18 -14.21
N PHE A 55 -11.66 3.44 -13.97
CA PHE A 55 -12.22 4.58 -14.70
C PHE A 55 -11.91 4.52 -16.20
N ASP A 56 -10.69 4.16 -16.60
CA ASP A 56 -10.31 4.02 -18.01
C ASP A 56 -11.08 2.88 -18.67
N THR A 57 -11.29 1.76 -17.96
CA THR A 57 -12.11 0.64 -18.43
C THR A 57 -13.56 1.09 -18.66
N VAL A 58 -14.12 1.86 -17.72
CA VAL A 58 -15.48 2.42 -17.85
C VAL A 58 -15.56 3.37 -19.04
N ARG A 59 -14.61 4.31 -19.20
CA ARG A 59 -14.58 5.25 -20.35
C ARG A 59 -14.48 4.52 -21.68
N GLY A 60 -13.64 3.48 -21.77
CA GLY A 60 -13.50 2.65 -22.95
C GLY A 60 -14.79 1.89 -23.33
N ILE A 61 -15.57 1.43 -22.34
CA ILE A 61 -16.89 0.82 -22.59
C ILE A 61 -17.91 1.85 -23.10
N PHE A 62 -17.87 3.07 -22.56
CA PHE A 62 -18.77 4.16 -22.96
C PHE A 62 -18.31 4.92 -24.22
N GLY A 63 -17.17 4.56 -24.83
CA GLY A 63 -16.74 5.05 -26.14
C GLY A 63 -16.19 6.48 -26.16
N PHE A 64 -15.66 6.98 -25.04
CA PHE A 64 -14.93 8.25 -24.95
C PHE A 64 -13.42 8.05 -24.98
#